data_AF-A0AA36M168-F1
#
_entry.id   AF-A0AA36M168-F1
#
_cell.length_a   1.000
_cell.length_b   1.000
_cell.length_c   1.000
_cell.angle_alpha   90.00
_cell.angle_beta   90.00
_cell.angle_gamma   90.00
#
_symmetry.space_group_name_H-M   'P 1'
#
loop_
_entity.id
_entity.type
_entity.pdbx_description
1 polymer ?
#
loop_
_entity_poly.entity_id
_entity_poly.type
_entity_poly.pdbx_seq_one_letter_code
_entity_poly.pdbx_strand_id
1 'polypeptide(L)'
;MTDIETRARYQKLGHHITELLEKQNAQQRKVERTAEDYGISKVSAIADRTKENDEEQEEFENEKHAHPATTRSRGGLLRWKDGRQTIEKATEEEDSGSIPDENTVLMATRIVTVWNQQHLLENALDKKETRKVTDFFENADLKSSYGSMVANLIEKAVRRAIRRTITNTNENLGFTISDDERYFLMKRLRARRILLEILSKNPSLLPASWVSRAAAGVVEEGKVQEEKPKGQQPQCRIAHTRSDYGMRAHKRRNPHRKDLNQVRPYDRKKRTAKLKIHAVEIGETKVQEMKASKETEDEVSNKV
;
A
#
# COMPACT_ATOMS: atom_id res chain seq x y z
N MET A 1 -43.79 48.18 13.86
CA MET A 1 -43.45 47.10 12.89
C MET A 1 -42.18 46.33 13.27
N THR A 2 -41.29 46.87 14.11
CA THR A 2 -40.04 46.20 14.54
C THR A 2 -40.23 45.01 15.50
N ASP A 3 -41.32 44.96 16.28
CA ASP A 3 -41.53 43.92 17.30
C ASP A 3 -41.95 42.55 16.76
N ILE A 4 -42.54 42.51 15.56
CA ILE A 4 -42.96 41.25 14.94
C ILE A 4 -41.74 40.53 14.35
N GLU A 5 -40.81 41.27 13.75
CA GLU A 5 -39.58 40.72 13.18
C GLU A 5 -38.62 40.21 14.23
N THR A 6 -38.48 40.91 15.36
CA THR A 6 -37.63 40.45 16.48
C THR A 6 -38.18 39.15 17.08
N ARG A 7 -39.51 39.05 17.27
CA ARG A 7 -40.15 37.82 17.77
C ARG A 7 -39.94 36.63 16.83
N ALA A 8 -40.05 36.83 15.52
CA ALA A 8 -39.79 35.77 14.54
C ALA A 8 -38.33 35.29 14.55
N ARG A 9 -37.36 36.21 14.73
CA ARG A 9 -35.94 35.86 14.87
C ARG A 9 -35.66 35.04 16.13
N TYR A 10 -36.25 35.40 17.26
CA TYR A 10 -36.09 34.64 18.51
C TYR A 10 -36.69 33.24 18.43
N GLN A 11 -37.84 33.07 17.76
CA GLN A 11 -38.42 31.74 17.53
C GLN A 11 -37.52 30.86 16.66
N LYS A 12 -36.94 31.43 15.59
CA LYS A 12 -35.99 30.71 14.72
C LYS A 12 -34.71 30.32 15.47
N LEU A 13 -34.19 31.22 16.32
CA LEU A 13 -33.02 30.93 17.16
C LEU A 13 -33.33 29.83 18.18
N GLY A 14 -34.50 29.87 18.83
CA GLY A 14 -34.94 28.84 19.78
C GLY A 14 -34.99 27.45 19.14
N HIS A 15 -35.59 27.33 17.95
CA HIS A 15 -35.61 26.06 17.21
C HIS A 15 -34.22 25.56 16.84
N HIS A 16 -33.32 26.45 16.44
CA HIS A 16 -31.95 26.05 16.11
C HIS A 16 -31.17 25.54 17.33
N ILE A 17 -31.34 26.18 18.50
CA ILE A 17 -30.72 25.74 19.75
C ILE A 17 -31.24 24.35 20.15
N THR A 18 -32.55 24.11 20.04
CA THR A 18 -33.12 22.78 20.35
C THR A 18 -32.61 21.70 19.40
N GLU A 19 -32.44 22.02 18.12
CA GLU A 19 -31.89 21.07 17.13
C GLU A 19 -30.42 20.72 17.42
N LEU A 20 -29.62 21.69 17.86
CA LEU A 20 -28.22 21.45 18.25
C LEU A 20 -28.12 20.57 19.50
N LEU A 21 -28.94 20.82 20.53
CA LEU A 21 -28.99 20.00 21.74
C LEU A 21 -29.42 18.56 21.44
N GLU A 22 -30.38 18.37 20.53
CA GLU A 22 -30.81 17.04 20.11
C GLU A 22 -29.72 16.30 19.35
N LYS A 23 -28.98 16.98 18.45
CA LYS A 23 -27.82 16.41 17.75
C LYS A 23 -26.71 16.00 18.72
N GLN A 24 -26.43 16.82 19.75
CA GLN A 24 -25.44 16.50 20.77
C GLN A 24 -25.85 15.28 21.62
N ASN A 25 -27.11 15.22 22.05
CA ASN A 25 -27.64 14.06 22.79
C ASN A 25 -27.63 12.78 21.94
N ALA A 26 -27.93 12.89 20.63
CA ALA A 26 -27.86 11.76 19.72
C ALA A 26 -26.43 11.24 19.55
N GLN A 27 -25.42 12.12 19.53
CA GLN A 27 -24.01 11.72 19.53
C GLN A 27 -23.61 11.02 20.83
N GLN A 28 -24.02 11.53 22.00
CA GLN A 28 -23.75 10.89 23.29
C GLN A 28 -24.34 9.46 23.35
N ARG A 29 -25.59 9.28 22.90
CA ARG A 29 -26.23 7.94 22.82
C ARG A 29 -25.49 6.98 21.89
N LYS A 30 -24.86 7.46 20.81
CA LYS A 30 -24.04 6.62 19.93
C LYS A 30 -22.77 6.15 20.65
N VAL A 31 -22.12 7.04 21.39
CA VAL A 31 -20.94 6.70 22.20
C VAL A 31 -21.28 5.69 23.28
N GLU A 32 -22.40 5.88 23.99
CA GLU A 32 -22.86 4.93 25.01
C GLU A 32 -23.14 3.54 24.44
N ARG A 33 -23.81 3.43 23.29
CA ARG A 33 -24.02 2.14 22.61
C ARG A 33 -22.73 1.45 22.22
N THR A 34 -21.76 2.20 21.67
CA THR A 34 -20.46 1.63 21.35
C THR A 34 -19.71 1.15 22.60
N ALA A 35 -19.85 1.84 23.74
CA ALA A 35 -19.21 1.42 24.99
C ALA A 35 -19.82 0.12 25.55
N GLU A 36 -21.13 -0.08 25.38
CA GLU A 36 -21.81 -1.34 25.71
C GLU A 36 -21.29 -2.51 24.86
N ASP A 37 -21.07 -2.30 23.55
CA ASP A 37 -20.52 -3.32 22.64
C ASP A 37 -19.10 -3.78 23.04
N TYR A 38 -18.31 -2.91 23.69
CA TYR A 38 -16.96 -3.24 24.18
C TYR A 38 -16.94 -3.77 25.62
N GLY A 39 -18.10 -4.05 26.24
CA GLY A 39 -18.16 -4.57 27.60
C GLY A 39 -17.68 -3.58 28.67
N ILE A 40 -17.58 -2.29 28.33
CA ILE A 40 -17.27 -1.22 29.29
C ILE A 40 -18.58 -0.86 29.99
N SER A 41 -19.06 -1.80 30.82
CA SER A 41 -20.19 -1.55 31.71
C SER A 41 -19.81 -0.42 32.66
N LYS A 42 -20.70 0.58 32.73
CA LYS A 42 -20.66 1.82 33.52
C LYS A 42 -19.61 1.83 34.64
N VAL A 43 -18.83 2.92 34.65
CA VAL A 43 -17.76 3.28 35.61
C VAL A 43 -18.13 3.14 37.11
N SER A 44 -19.38 2.87 37.46
CA SER A 44 -19.80 2.55 38.83
C SER A 44 -19.43 1.14 39.32
N ALA A 45 -19.07 0.18 38.45
CA ALA A 45 -18.80 -1.20 38.88
C ALA A 45 -17.42 -1.42 39.55
N ILE A 46 -16.52 -0.43 39.53
CA ILE A 46 -15.18 -0.56 40.12
C ILE A 46 -15.19 -0.28 41.64
N ALA A 47 -16.23 0.38 42.17
CA ALA A 47 -16.29 0.79 43.57
C ALA A 47 -16.75 -0.31 44.54
N ASP A 48 -17.40 -1.39 44.07
CA ASP A 48 -18.02 -2.37 44.96
C ASP A 48 -17.20 -3.65 45.17
N ARG A 49 -16.02 -3.79 44.56
CA ARG A 49 -15.15 -4.98 44.72
C ARG A 49 -14.22 -4.95 45.93
N THR A 50 -14.26 -3.91 46.77
CA THR A 50 -13.30 -3.75 47.88
C THR A 50 -13.85 -4.12 49.26
N LYS A 51 -14.91 -4.95 49.38
CA LYS A 51 -15.52 -5.26 50.69
C LYS A 51 -15.74 -6.74 51.04
N GLU A 52 -15.48 -7.68 50.14
CA GLU A 52 -15.73 -9.11 50.42
C GLU A 52 -14.48 -10.01 50.42
N ASN A 53 -13.26 -9.45 50.38
CA ASN A 53 -12.02 -10.23 50.28
C ASN A 53 -11.05 -10.06 51.47
N ASP A 54 -11.59 -9.82 52.68
CA ASP A 54 -10.79 -9.69 53.91
C ASP A 54 -10.40 -11.05 54.53
N GLU A 55 -11.00 -12.18 54.12
CA GLU A 55 -10.68 -13.50 54.69
C GLU A 55 -9.49 -14.21 54.01
N GLU A 56 -8.99 -13.74 52.86
CA GLU A 56 -7.83 -14.34 52.17
C GLU A 56 -6.48 -13.70 52.54
N GLN A 57 -6.45 -12.73 53.48
CA GLN A 57 -5.21 -12.06 53.88
C GLN A 57 -4.45 -12.74 55.04
N GLU A 58 -5.00 -13.77 55.69
CA GLU A 58 -4.37 -14.40 56.86
C GLU A 58 -3.26 -15.44 56.56
N GLU A 59 -3.01 -15.82 55.30
CA GLU A 59 -1.99 -16.84 55.00
C GLU A 59 -0.55 -16.30 54.81
N PHE A 60 -0.33 -14.99 54.79
CA PHE A 60 0.98 -14.42 54.43
C PHE A 60 1.92 -14.12 55.61
N GLU A 61 1.50 -14.27 56.87
CA GLU A 61 2.36 -13.92 58.02
C GLU A 61 3.38 -15.00 58.43
N ASN A 62 3.30 -16.23 57.88
CA ASN A 62 4.17 -17.34 58.30
C ASN A 62 5.38 -17.64 57.41
N GLU A 63 5.59 -16.95 56.28
CA GLU A 63 6.77 -17.16 55.44
C GLU A 63 7.94 -16.25 55.82
N LYS A 64 8.63 -16.58 56.92
CA LYS A 64 9.90 -15.93 57.35
C LYS A 64 11.07 -16.11 56.34
N HIS A 65 10.85 -16.77 55.22
CA HIS A 65 11.85 -17.07 54.19
C HIS A 65 11.38 -16.68 52.77
N ALA A 66 10.58 -15.63 52.63
CA ALA A 66 10.30 -15.03 51.34
C ALA A 66 11.59 -14.43 50.75
N HIS A 67 12.29 -15.21 49.91
CA HIS A 67 13.39 -14.69 49.12
C HIS A 67 12.84 -13.66 48.12
N PRO A 68 13.39 -12.44 48.05
CA PRO A 68 12.93 -11.45 47.08
C PRO A 68 13.09 -12.05 45.68
N ALA A 69 11.99 -12.10 44.92
CA ALA A 69 12.01 -12.56 43.55
C ALA A 69 13.01 -11.70 42.77
N THR A 70 14.20 -12.25 42.48
CA THR A 70 15.21 -11.60 41.64
C THR A 70 14.70 -11.62 40.20
N THR A 71 13.80 -10.71 39.88
CA THR A 71 13.40 -10.44 38.51
C THR A 71 14.59 -9.79 37.83
N ARG A 72 15.26 -10.58 36.98
CA ARG A 72 16.35 -10.11 36.14
C ARG A 72 15.73 -9.19 35.10
N SER A 73 15.52 -7.93 35.48
CA SER A 73 15.08 -6.86 34.58
C SER A 73 16.13 -6.72 33.50
N ARG A 74 15.89 -7.38 32.35
CA ARG A 74 16.60 -7.05 31.12
C ARG A 74 16.30 -5.58 30.89
N GLY A 75 17.29 -4.72 31.10
CA GLY A 75 17.25 -3.29 30.79
C GLY A 75 17.12 -3.05 29.29
N GLY A 76 16.05 -3.55 28.69
CA GLY A 76 15.59 -3.13 27.39
C GLY A 76 15.19 -1.67 27.54
N LEU A 77 15.94 -0.79 26.88
CA LEU A 77 15.66 0.63 26.77
C LEU A 77 14.17 0.81 26.46
N LEU A 78 13.38 1.25 27.44
CA LEU A 78 11.96 1.56 27.27
C LEU A 78 11.86 2.74 26.30
N ARG A 79 11.78 2.41 25.01
CA ARG A 79 11.66 3.39 23.94
C ARG A 79 10.19 3.78 23.88
N TRP A 80 9.88 4.96 24.41
CA TRP A 80 8.57 5.59 24.24
C TRP A 80 8.25 5.60 22.75
N LYS A 81 7.16 4.91 22.41
CA LYS A 81 6.76 4.68 21.02
C LYS A 81 6.14 5.99 20.53
N ASP A 82 6.82 6.68 19.62
CA ASP A 82 6.33 7.93 19.04
C ASP A 82 4.88 7.74 18.53
N GLY A 83 3.94 8.49 19.11
CA GLY A 83 2.48 8.34 18.91
C GLY A 83 1.98 8.53 17.47
N ARG A 84 2.86 8.87 16.53
CA ARG A 84 2.52 8.89 15.09
C ARG A 84 2.37 7.49 14.50
N GLN A 85 3.05 6.47 15.04
CA GLN A 85 2.96 5.10 14.51
C GLN A 85 1.70 4.34 14.94
N THR A 86 1.02 4.79 16.00
CA THR A 86 -0.17 4.10 16.53
C THR A 86 -1.43 4.46 15.75
N ILE A 87 -1.53 5.67 15.20
CA ILE A 87 -2.72 6.10 14.44
C ILE A 87 -2.80 5.39 13.09
N GLU A 88 -1.68 5.27 12.35
CA GLU A 88 -1.65 4.53 11.08
C GLU A 88 -2.02 3.06 11.28
N LYS A 89 -1.55 2.43 12.36
CA LYS A 89 -1.87 1.02 12.68
C LYS A 89 -3.34 0.81 13.05
N ALA A 90 -3.97 1.71 13.80
CA ALA A 90 -5.37 1.56 14.20
C ALA A 90 -6.31 1.66 12.99
N THR A 91 -6.05 2.56 12.04
CA THR A 91 -6.84 2.66 10.80
C THR A 91 -6.65 1.48 9.84
N GLU A 92 -5.60 0.68 10.01
CA GLU A 92 -5.33 -0.50 9.16
C GLU A 92 -6.06 -1.76 9.63
N GLU A 93 -6.45 -1.86 10.91
CA GLU A 93 -7.11 -3.06 11.47
C GLU A 93 -8.59 -3.16 11.08
N GLU A 94 -9.32 -2.04 10.98
CA GLU A 94 -10.76 -2.05 10.67
C GLU A 94 -11.08 -2.50 9.24
N ASP A 95 -10.15 -2.36 8.30
CA ASP A 95 -10.39 -2.59 6.86
C ASP A 95 -9.94 -3.99 6.37
N SER A 96 -9.62 -4.89 7.30
CA SER A 96 -8.97 -6.18 7.03
C SER A 96 -9.93 -7.36 6.79
N GLY A 97 -11.23 -7.22 7.03
CA GLY A 97 -12.17 -8.35 6.99
C GLY A 97 -13.27 -8.28 5.92
N SER A 98 -13.65 -7.10 5.44
CA SER A 98 -14.81 -6.97 4.56
C SER A 98 -14.51 -7.48 3.14
N ILE A 99 -15.39 -8.32 2.60
CA ILE A 99 -15.41 -8.69 1.18
C ILE A 99 -15.47 -7.40 0.35
N PRO A 100 -14.62 -7.22 -0.69
CA PRO A 100 -14.65 -6.02 -1.50
C PRO A 100 -15.98 -5.91 -2.24
N ASP A 101 -16.59 -4.71 -2.19
CA ASP A 101 -17.78 -4.38 -2.98
C ASP A 101 -17.48 -4.51 -4.49
N GLU A 102 -18.49 -4.86 -5.28
CA GLU A 102 -18.39 -5.06 -6.73
C GLU A 102 -17.86 -3.79 -7.42
N ASN A 103 -18.31 -2.61 -6.98
CA ASN A 103 -17.80 -1.32 -7.48
C ASN A 103 -16.31 -1.15 -7.20
N THR A 104 -15.83 -1.63 -6.05
CA THR A 104 -14.41 -1.57 -5.69
C THR A 104 -13.58 -2.49 -6.59
N VAL A 105 -14.12 -3.66 -6.94
CA VAL A 105 -13.48 -4.60 -7.87
C VAL A 105 -13.42 -4.02 -9.29
N LEU A 106 -14.49 -3.39 -9.77
CA LEU A 106 -14.53 -2.73 -11.08
C LEU A 106 -13.52 -1.57 -11.14
N MET A 107 -13.46 -0.74 -10.10
CA MET A 107 -12.51 0.37 -9.98
C MET A 107 -11.06 -0.13 -9.98
N ALA A 108 -10.75 -1.13 -9.16
CA ALA A 108 -9.41 -1.69 -9.08
C ALA A 108 -9.01 -2.39 -10.40
N THR A 109 -9.95 -3.05 -11.08
CA THR A 109 -9.73 -3.61 -12.43
C THR A 109 -9.39 -2.53 -13.43
N ARG A 110 -10.13 -1.42 -13.45
CA ARG A 110 -9.85 -0.25 -14.30
C ARG A 110 -8.47 0.37 -14.00
N ILE A 111 -8.09 0.48 -12.74
CA ILE A 111 -6.76 0.99 -12.36
C ILE A 111 -5.65 0.09 -12.93
N VAL A 112 -5.80 -1.24 -12.82
CA VAL A 112 -4.81 -2.19 -13.35
C VAL A 112 -4.73 -2.12 -14.88
N THR A 113 -5.85 -2.00 -15.60
CA THR A 113 -5.82 -1.90 -17.06
C THR A 113 -5.09 -0.64 -17.52
N VAL A 114 -5.34 0.50 -16.86
CA VAL A 114 -4.62 1.75 -17.12
C VAL A 114 -3.12 1.60 -16.81
N TRP A 115 -2.76 0.95 -15.70
CA TRP A 115 -1.35 0.69 -15.37
C TRP A 115 -0.64 -0.18 -16.40
N ASN A 116 -1.33 -1.17 -16.97
CA ASN A 116 -0.78 -2.02 -18.02
C ASN A 116 -0.58 -1.26 -19.33
N GLN A 117 -1.55 -0.44 -19.74
CA GLN A 117 -1.43 0.41 -20.94
C GLN A 117 -0.22 1.35 -20.84
N GLN A 118 0.13 1.76 -19.62
CA GLN A 118 1.21 2.72 -19.34
C GLN A 118 2.51 2.04 -18.91
N HIS A 119 2.56 0.70 -18.97
CA HIS A 119 3.72 -0.10 -18.54
C HIS A 119 4.20 0.24 -17.12
N LEU A 120 3.31 0.67 -16.22
CA LEU A 120 3.69 1.14 -14.89
C LEU A 120 4.21 0.03 -14.00
N LEU A 121 3.58 -1.15 -14.07
CA LEU A 121 4.02 -2.33 -13.33
C LEU A 121 5.36 -2.87 -13.84
N GLU A 122 5.58 -2.82 -15.15
CA GLU A 122 6.84 -3.25 -15.78
C GLU A 122 8.00 -2.33 -15.39
N ASN A 123 7.76 -1.03 -15.45
CA ASN A 123 8.73 0.01 -15.07
C ASN A 123 8.93 0.12 -13.55
N ALA A 124 8.07 -0.52 -12.75
CA ALA A 124 8.20 -0.55 -11.30
C ALA A 124 9.28 -1.53 -10.82
N LEU A 125 9.72 -2.49 -11.64
CA LEU A 125 10.74 -3.47 -11.29
C LEU A 125 12.05 -3.20 -12.03
N ASP A 126 13.16 -3.61 -11.41
CA ASP A 126 14.46 -3.58 -12.08
C ASP A 126 14.53 -4.68 -13.14
N LYS A 127 15.27 -4.49 -14.25
CA LYS A 127 15.39 -5.49 -15.33
C LYS A 127 15.76 -6.90 -14.85
N LYS A 128 16.53 -7.01 -13.77
CA LYS A 128 16.89 -8.30 -13.14
C LYS A 128 15.72 -8.94 -12.40
N GLU A 129 14.88 -8.12 -11.75
CA GLU A 129 13.69 -8.58 -11.04
C GLU A 129 12.61 -8.99 -12.04
N THR A 130 12.41 -8.19 -13.10
CA THR A 130 11.50 -8.54 -14.20
C THR A 130 11.84 -9.91 -14.79
N ARG A 131 13.14 -10.19 -15.04
CA ARG A 131 13.58 -11.51 -15.51
C ARG A 131 13.20 -12.64 -14.56
N LYS A 132 13.32 -12.45 -13.24
CA LYS A 132 12.91 -13.49 -12.28
C LYS A 132 11.41 -13.76 -12.32
N VAL A 133 10.61 -12.73 -12.55
CA VAL A 133 9.16 -12.85 -12.70
C VAL A 133 8.83 -13.59 -14.00
N THR A 134 9.48 -13.24 -15.12
CA THR A 134 9.28 -13.94 -16.40
C THR A 134 9.70 -15.40 -16.31
N ASP A 135 10.88 -15.68 -15.76
CA ASP A 135 11.42 -17.03 -15.64
C ASP A 135 10.49 -17.92 -14.79
N PHE A 136 9.78 -17.34 -13.82
CA PHE A 136 8.78 -18.05 -13.02
C PHE A 136 7.51 -18.41 -13.79
N PHE A 137 7.01 -17.51 -14.65
CA PHE A 137 5.83 -17.78 -15.47
C PHE A 137 6.15 -18.69 -16.66
N GLU A 138 7.38 -18.69 -17.15
CA GLU A 138 7.84 -19.58 -18.22
C GLU A 138 8.12 -21.00 -17.75
N ASN A 139 8.73 -21.16 -16.56
CA ASN A 139 9.15 -22.47 -16.06
C ASN A 139 8.13 -23.02 -15.04
N ALA A 140 7.27 -23.93 -15.48
CA ALA A 140 6.25 -24.55 -14.63
C ALA A 140 6.83 -25.26 -13.40
N ASP A 141 8.07 -25.76 -13.48
CA ASP A 141 8.73 -26.54 -12.43
C ASP A 141 9.28 -25.69 -11.27
N LEU A 142 9.43 -24.37 -11.47
CA LEU A 142 10.00 -23.46 -10.46
C LEU A 142 8.97 -22.93 -9.45
N LYS A 143 7.69 -23.32 -9.60
CA LYS A 143 6.56 -22.74 -8.87
C LYS A 143 6.66 -22.84 -7.34
N SER A 144 7.20 -23.94 -6.80
CA SER A 144 7.24 -24.17 -5.35
C SER A 144 8.34 -23.38 -4.62
N SER A 145 9.50 -23.21 -5.25
CA SER A 145 10.66 -22.55 -4.63
C SER A 145 10.61 -21.02 -4.77
N TYR A 146 10.16 -20.53 -5.93
CA TYR A 146 10.17 -19.09 -6.24
C TYR A 146 8.87 -18.37 -5.94
N GLY A 147 7.80 -19.09 -5.55
CA GLY A 147 6.47 -18.51 -5.36
C GLY A 147 6.45 -17.32 -4.39
N SER A 148 7.10 -17.46 -3.22
CA SER A 148 7.18 -16.36 -2.23
C SER A 148 8.00 -15.17 -2.73
N MET A 149 9.10 -15.43 -3.44
CA MET A 149 9.96 -14.38 -4.01
C MET A 149 9.21 -13.59 -5.08
N VAL A 150 8.51 -14.27 -5.98
CA VAL A 150 7.76 -13.63 -7.07
C VAL A 150 6.55 -12.88 -6.53
N ALA A 151 5.84 -13.43 -5.55
CA ALA A 151 4.76 -12.70 -4.86
C ALA A 151 5.27 -11.39 -4.24
N ASN A 152 6.44 -11.40 -3.59
CA ASN A 152 7.07 -10.20 -3.03
C ASN A 152 7.48 -9.18 -4.12
N LEU A 153 7.92 -9.65 -5.29
CA LEU A 153 8.24 -8.77 -6.43
C LEU A 153 6.99 -8.13 -7.02
N ILE A 154 5.91 -8.90 -7.21
CA ILE A 154 4.63 -8.37 -7.69
C ILE A 154 4.07 -7.37 -6.68
N GLU A 155 4.11 -7.68 -5.38
CA GLU A 155 3.71 -6.75 -4.33
C GLU A 155 4.55 -5.46 -4.35
N LYS A 156 5.87 -5.58 -4.53
CA LYS A 156 6.78 -4.43 -4.68
C LYS A 156 6.41 -3.58 -5.89
N ALA A 157 6.06 -4.19 -7.02
CA ALA A 157 5.64 -3.50 -8.24
C ALA A 157 4.35 -2.72 -8.01
N VAL A 158 3.31 -3.37 -7.46
CA VAL A 158 2.03 -2.74 -7.12
C VAL A 158 2.25 -1.57 -6.16
N ARG A 159 3.05 -1.76 -5.11
CA ARG A 159 3.36 -0.70 -4.12
C ARG A 159 4.02 0.53 -4.78
N ARG A 160 4.95 0.31 -5.71
CA ARG A 160 5.62 1.39 -6.47
C ARG A 160 4.66 2.07 -7.45
N ALA A 161 3.80 1.30 -8.12
CA ALA A 161 2.77 1.84 -9.00
C ALA A 161 1.79 2.74 -8.24
N ILE A 162 1.27 2.30 -7.09
CA ILE A 162 0.40 3.12 -6.22
C ILE A 162 1.10 4.44 -5.87
N ARG A 163 2.33 4.39 -5.38
CA ARG A 163 3.09 5.60 -5.00
C ARG A 163 3.23 6.55 -6.19
N ARG A 164 3.69 6.04 -7.33
CA ARG A 164 3.89 6.84 -8.55
C ARG A 164 2.58 7.46 -9.05
N THR A 165 1.49 6.72 -8.94
CA THR A 165 0.16 7.14 -9.34
C THR A 165 -0.35 8.30 -8.47
N ILE A 166 -0.14 8.22 -7.16
CA ILE A 166 -0.56 9.28 -6.22
C ILE A 166 0.33 10.53 -6.34
N THR A 167 1.65 10.37 -6.52
CA THR A 167 2.59 11.49 -6.52
C THR A 167 2.63 12.26 -7.83
N ASN A 168 2.35 11.61 -8.97
CA ASN A 168 2.53 12.21 -10.29
C ASN A 168 1.23 12.77 -10.88
N THR A 169 0.27 13.10 -10.02
CA THR A 169 -1.07 13.58 -10.39
C THR A 169 -1.08 14.88 -11.18
N ASN A 170 0.05 15.59 -11.26
CA ASN A 170 0.05 16.95 -11.77
C ASN A 170 0.56 17.18 -13.20
N GLU A 171 1.25 16.30 -13.94
CA GLU A 171 1.57 16.70 -15.36
C GLU A 171 2.07 15.66 -16.39
N ASN A 172 2.64 14.50 -16.03
CA ASN A 172 3.46 13.76 -17.02
C ASN A 172 3.16 12.26 -17.23
N LEU A 173 2.02 11.76 -16.77
CA LEU A 173 1.70 10.34 -16.90
C LEU A 173 0.96 9.98 -18.21
N GLY A 174 0.37 10.94 -18.91
CA GLY A 174 -0.38 10.68 -20.15
C GLY A 174 -1.73 9.96 -19.95
N PHE A 175 -2.19 9.82 -18.70
CA PHE A 175 -3.51 9.30 -18.38
C PHE A 175 -4.10 10.04 -17.17
N THR A 176 -5.44 10.06 -17.11
CA THR A 176 -6.20 10.66 -16.02
C THR A 176 -6.79 9.56 -15.14
N ILE A 177 -6.92 9.87 -13.85
CA ILE A 177 -7.45 8.97 -12.80
C ILE A 177 -8.54 9.75 -12.10
N SER A 178 -9.68 9.11 -11.86
CA SER A 178 -10.78 9.78 -11.16
C SER A 178 -10.41 10.05 -9.69
N ASP A 179 -11.10 11.01 -9.07
CA ASP A 179 -10.89 11.32 -7.65
C ASP A 179 -11.26 10.13 -6.76
N ASP A 180 -12.26 9.32 -7.15
CA ASP A 180 -12.64 8.09 -6.45
C ASP A 180 -11.53 7.04 -6.50
N GLU A 181 -10.92 6.83 -7.66
CA GLU A 181 -9.77 5.94 -7.84
C GLU A 181 -8.58 6.42 -7.02
N ARG A 182 -8.35 7.74 -6.98
CA ARG A 182 -7.30 8.35 -6.18
C ARG A 182 -7.55 8.14 -4.68
N TYR A 183 -8.79 8.35 -4.22
CA TYR A 183 -9.19 8.11 -2.84
C TYR A 183 -9.04 6.64 -2.44
N PHE A 184 -9.43 5.73 -3.33
CA PHE A 184 -9.18 4.30 -3.17
C PHE A 184 -7.69 4.01 -2.98
N LEU A 185 -6.82 4.57 -3.84
CA LEU A 185 -5.36 4.36 -3.77
C LEU A 185 -4.71 4.99 -2.52
N MET A 186 -5.30 6.05 -1.94
CA MET A 186 -4.82 6.65 -0.69
C MET A 186 -4.86 5.65 0.47
N LYS A 187 -5.82 4.71 0.46
CA LYS A 187 -5.87 3.57 1.40
C LYS A 187 -4.86 2.48 1.00
N ARG A 188 -3.57 2.80 1.10
CA ARG A 188 -2.46 2.04 0.51
C ARG A 188 -2.50 0.54 0.78
N LEU A 189 -2.78 0.11 2.01
CA LEU A 189 -2.80 -1.31 2.36
C LEU A 189 -3.98 -2.05 1.76
N ARG A 190 -5.19 -1.49 1.90
CA ARG A 190 -6.43 -2.05 1.36
C ARG A 190 -6.39 -2.11 -0.16
N ALA A 191 -6.00 -1.01 -0.81
CA ALA A 191 -5.84 -0.96 -2.25
C ALA A 191 -4.85 -2.01 -2.74
N ARG A 192 -3.68 -2.10 -2.12
CA ARG A 192 -2.66 -3.11 -2.46
C ARG A 192 -3.21 -4.54 -2.38
N ARG A 193 -3.92 -4.90 -1.30
CA ARG A 193 -4.51 -6.23 -1.14
C ARG A 193 -5.51 -6.54 -2.24
N ILE A 194 -6.47 -5.63 -2.48
CA ILE A 194 -7.53 -5.82 -3.48
C ILE A 194 -6.92 -5.92 -4.89
N LEU A 195 -5.96 -5.07 -5.21
CA LEU A 195 -5.26 -5.11 -6.51
C LEU A 195 -4.51 -6.43 -6.71
N LEU A 196 -3.83 -6.94 -5.68
CA LEU A 196 -3.16 -8.24 -5.75
C LEU A 196 -4.14 -9.39 -5.90
N GLU A 197 -5.28 -9.34 -5.20
CA GLU A 197 -6.35 -10.32 -5.33
C GLU A 197 -6.89 -10.36 -6.77
N ILE A 198 -7.16 -9.20 -7.37
CA ILE A 198 -7.62 -9.09 -8.75
C ILE A 198 -6.58 -9.63 -9.74
N LEU A 199 -5.30 -9.30 -9.56
CA LEU A 199 -4.22 -9.82 -10.40
C LEU A 199 -4.07 -11.35 -10.29
N SER A 200 -4.30 -11.91 -9.10
CA SER A 200 -4.24 -13.35 -8.87
C SER A 200 -5.41 -14.10 -9.52
N LYS A 201 -6.61 -13.50 -9.53
CA LYS A 201 -7.81 -14.07 -10.13
C LYS A 201 -7.82 -13.92 -11.65
N ASN A 202 -7.28 -12.83 -12.16
CA ASN A 202 -7.31 -12.47 -13.58
C ASN A 202 -5.89 -12.37 -14.16
N PRO A 203 -5.26 -13.49 -14.57
CA PRO A 203 -3.90 -13.47 -15.11
C PRO A 203 -3.78 -12.70 -16.44
N SER A 204 -4.89 -12.46 -17.15
CA SER A 204 -4.94 -11.60 -18.34
C SER A 204 -4.63 -10.12 -18.04
N LEU A 205 -4.81 -9.70 -16.79
CA LEU A 205 -4.46 -8.36 -16.31
C LEU A 205 -3.00 -8.25 -15.87
N LEU A 206 -2.18 -9.30 -16.01
CA LEU A 206 -0.74 -9.17 -15.77
C LEU A 206 -0.07 -8.48 -16.97
N PRO A 207 1.03 -7.74 -16.75
CA PRO A 207 1.78 -7.15 -17.84
C PRO A 207 2.26 -8.19 -18.84
N ALA A 208 2.12 -7.89 -20.13
CA ALA A 208 2.51 -8.80 -21.22
C ALA A 208 4.01 -9.11 -21.22
N SER A 209 4.85 -8.26 -20.62
CA SER A 209 6.27 -8.58 -20.44
C SER A 209 6.54 -9.64 -19.38
N TRP A 210 5.62 -9.91 -18.46
CA TRP A 210 5.78 -10.88 -17.37
C TRP A 210 5.27 -12.27 -17.76
N VAL A 211 4.14 -12.30 -18.47
CA VAL A 211 3.48 -13.53 -18.89
C VAL A 211 3.83 -13.75 -20.35
N SER A 212 4.63 -14.78 -20.64
CA SER A 212 4.99 -15.11 -22.01
C SER A 212 3.72 -15.37 -22.83
N ARG A 213 3.70 -14.86 -24.08
CA ARG A 213 2.51 -14.89 -24.95
C ARG A 213 1.83 -16.25 -25.04
N ALA A 214 2.58 -17.33 -24.87
CA ALA A 214 2.06 -18.70 -24.82
C ALA A 214 1.00 -18.92 -23.73
N ALA A 215 1.12 -18.26 -22.57
CA ALA A 215 0.14 -18.35 -21.50
C ALA A 215 -1.02 -17.36 -21.66
N ALA A 216 -0.80 -16.20 -22.32
CA ALA A 216 -1.85 -15.22 -22.58
C ALA A 216 -2.78 -15.62 -23.73
N GLY A 217 -2.29 -16.40 -24.71
CA GLY A 217 -3.03 -16.75 -25.92
C GLY A 217 -4.12 -17.81 -25.76
N VAL A 218 -4.28 -18.43 -24.59
CA VAL A 218 -5.24 -19.55 -24.42
C VAL A 218 -6.63 -19.08 -23.97
N VAL A 219 -6.82 -17.83 -23.55
CA VAL A 219 -8.08 -17.37 -22.94
C VAL A 219 -8.93 -16.45 -23.84
N GLU A 220 -8.40 -15.93 -24.95
CA GLU A 220 -9.14 -15.00 -25.83
C GLU A 220 -9.93 -15.63 -26.98
N GLU A 221 -9.87 -16.95 -27.21
CA GLU A 221 -10.68 -17.61 -28.26
C GLU A 221 -12.07 -18.06 -27.78
N GLY A 222 -12.58 -17.46 -26.71
CA GLY A 222 -13.97 -17.54 -26.26
C GLY A 222 -14.86 -16.40 -26.77
N LYS A 223 -14.40 -15.60 -27.75
CA LYS A 223 -15.31 -14.73 -28.51
C LYS A 223 -16.28 -15.63 -29.27
N VAL A 224 -17.46 -15.77 -28.68
CA VAL A 224 -18.77 -15.82 -29.33
C VAL A 224 -18.60 -15.94 -30.84
N GLN A 225 -18.72 -17.18 -31.33
CA GLN A 225 -19.20 -17.37 -32.68
C GLN A 225 -20.53 -16.62 -32.73
N GLU A 226 -20.51 -15.38 -33.24
CA GLU A 226 -21.67 -14.86 -33.93
C GLU A 226 -22.00 -15.96 -34.94
N GLU A 227 -23.11 -16.65 -34.69
CA GLU A 227 -23.75 -17.51 -35.66
C GLU A 227 -23.97 -16.64 -36.91
N LYS A 228 -23.01 -16.71 -37.83
CA LYS A 228 -23.22 -16.22 -39.18
C LYS A 228 -24.48 -16.92 -39.68
N PRO A 229 -25.52 -16.19 -40.10
CA PRO A 229 -26.67 -16.82 -40.71
C PRO A 229 -26.17 -17.69 -41.88
N LYS A 230 -26.53 -18.97 -41.83
CA LYS A 230 -26.26 -19.95 -42.88
C LYS A 230 -26.82 -19.41 -44.20
N GLY A 231 -25.97 -18.91 -45.09
CA GLY A 231 -26.41 -18.52 -46.41
C GLY A 231 -25.50 -17.54 -47.13
N GLN A 232 -24.32 -17.99 -47.55
CA GLN A 232 -23.74 -17.73 -48.88
C GLN A 232 -22.29 -18.22 -48.89
N GLN A 233 -22.03 -19.22 -49.72
CA GLN A 233 -20.69 -19.70 -50.02
C GLN A 233 -19.88 -18.59 -50.70
N PRO A 234 -18.73 -18.16 -50.16
CA PRO A 234 -17.76 -17.43 -50.94
C PRO A 234 -17.05 -18.42 -51.88
N GLN A 235 -17.22 -18.23 -53.18
CA GLN A 235 -16.46 -18.95 -54.19
C GLN A 235 -14.97 -18.70 -54.00
N CYS A 236 -14.21 -19.78 -53.79
CA CYS A 236 -12.76 -19.78 -53.77
C CYS A 236 -12.21 -19.24 -55.10
N ARG A 237 -11.72 -18.00 -55.11
CA ARG A 237 -10.81 -17.54 -56.15
C ARG A 237 -9.39 -17.97 -55.79
N ILE A 238 -8.98 -19.08 -56.38
CA ILE A 238 -7.60 -19.53 -56.46
C ILE A 238 -6.81 -18.47 -57.24
N ALA A 239 -5.97 -17.70 -56.55
CA ALA A 239 -4.95 -16.88 -57.18
C ALA A 239 -3.62 -17.63 -57.14
N HIS A 240 -3.29 -18.31 -58.24
CA HIS A 240 -1.94 -18.79 -58.52
C HIS A 240 -1.05 -17.63 -58.98
N THR A 241 0.00 -17.32 -58.22
CA THR A 241 1.30 -16.81 -58.73
C THR A 241 2.35 -17.26 -57.70
N ARG A 242 3.22 -18.24 -57.95
CA ARG A 242 4.35 -18.38 -58.90
C ARG A 242 5.55 -17.49 -58.53
N SER A 243 6.72 -18.13 -58.53
CA SER A 243 8.10 -17.63 -58.52
C SER A 243 8.75 -17.63 -57.13
N ASP A 244 9.56 -18.65 -56.82
CA ASP A 244 10.98 -18.75 -57.22
C ASP A 244 11.73 -17.43 -57.01
N TYR A 245 12.55 -17.37 -55.97
CA TYR A 245 13.98 -17.07 -56.06
C TYR A 245 14.65 -17.47 -54.74
N GLY A 246 15.48 -18.52 -54.81
CA GLY A 246 16.40 -18.86 -53.75
C GLY A 246 17.47 -17.79 -53.57
N MET A 247 17.74 -17.41 -52.32
CA MET A 247 18.94 -16.65 -51.98
C MET A 247 19.61 -17.25 -50.74
N ARG A 248 20.59 -18.11 -51.05
CA ARG A 248 21.92 -18.25 -50.45
C ARG A 248 22.07 -17.96 -48.96
N ALA A 249 22.22 -19.04 -48.23
CA ALA A 249 22.94 -19.12 -46.97
C ALA A 249 24.39 -18.61 -47.12
N HIS A 250 24.69 -17.46 -46.53
CA HIS A 250 26.07 -17.06 -46.23
C HIS A 250 26.36 -17.31 -44.74
N LYS A 251 26.98 -18.47 -44.46
CA LYS A 251 27.74 -18.74 -43.24
C LYS A 251 28.88 -17.71 -43.13
N ARG A 252 28.69 -16.66 -42.32
CA ARG A 252 29.81 -15.86 -41.83
C ARG A 252 30.32 -16.47 -40.52
N ARG A 253 31.41 -17.22 -40.66
CA ARG A 253 32.35 -17.54 -39.57
C ARG A 253 32.79 -16.23 -38.92
N ASN A 254 32.70 -16.16 -37.60
CA ASN A 254 33.26 -15.05 -36.82
C ASN A 254 34.36 -15.63 -35.92
N PRO A 255 35.62 -15.71 -36.37
CA PRO A 255 36.70 -16.29 -35.59
C PRO A 255 37.52 -15.18 -34.91
N HIS A 256 36.94 -14.44 -33.96
CA HIS A 256 37.74 -13.63 -33.02
C HIS A 256 36.87 -13.07 -31.90
N ARG A 257 36.81 -13.78 -30.77
CA ARG A 257 36.69 -13.12 -29.47
C ARG A 257 37.71 -13.75 -28.52
N LYS A 258 38.90 -13.14 -28.58
CA LYS A 258 40.00 -13.31 -27.64
C LYS A 258 39.51 -12.92 -26.24
N ASP A 259 39.79 -13.79 -25.29
CA ASP A 259 40.28 -13.47 -23.95
C ASP A 259 39.90 -12.09 -23.38
N LEU A 260 38.82 -12.05 -22.61
CA LEU A 260 38.56 -11.01 -21.63
C LEU A 260 38.62 -11.58 -20.20
N ASN A 261 39.72 -12.29 -19.91
CA ASN A 261 40.18 -12.54 -18.55
C ASN A 261 41.38 -11.63 -18.26
N GLN A 262 41.11 -10.33 -18.08
CA GLN A 262 41.99 -9.46 -17.31
C GLN A 262 41.14 -8.63 -16.37
N VAL A 263 40.86 -9.23 -15.22
CA VAL A 263 40.42 -8.53 -14.02
C VAL A 263 41.58 -7.62 -13.60
N ARG A 264 41.52 -6.34 -13.99
CA ARG A 264 42.37 -5.31 -13.39
C ARG A 264 41.94 -5.11 -11.95
N PRO A 265 42.84 -5.23 -10.94
CA PRO A 265 42.53 -4.88 -9.56
C PRO A 265 42.48 -3.35 -9.44
N TYR A 266 41.33 -2.75 -9.72
CA TYR A 266 41.13 -1.32 -9.51
C TYR A 266 40.76 -1.02 -8.05
N ASP A 267 41.73 -0.47 -7.33
CA ASP A 267 41.61 0.63 -6.37
C ASP A 267 40.35 0.71 -5.50
N ARG A 268 40.31 -0.14 -4.46
CA ARG A 268 39.35 -0.02 -3.35
C ARG A 268 39.65 1.12 -2.36
N LYS A 269 40.80 1.81 -2.50
CA LYS A 269 41.29 2.81 -1.53
C LYS A 269 40.78 4.24 -1.74
N LYS A 270 40.15 4.58 -2.87
CA LYS A 270 39.67 5.96 -3.14
C LYS A 270 38.20 6.23 -2.78
N ARG A 271 37.42 5.22 -2.37
CA ARG A 271 36.00 5.40 -1.99
C ARG A 271 35.77 5.79 -0.52
N THR A 272 36.72 5.54 0.37
CA THR A 272 36.59 5.88 1.79
C THR A 272 36.89 7.36 2.09
N ALA A 273 37.58 8.07 1.19
CA ALA A 273 37.85 9.50 1.35
C ALA A 273 36.64 10.38 1.01
N LYS A 274 35.84 10.02 -0.01
CA LYS A 274 34.66 10.82 -0.41
C LYS A 274 33.46 10.68 0.54
N LEU A 275 33.38 9.62 1.33
CA LEU A 275 32.30 9.44 2.32
C LEU A 275 32.54 10.21 3.62
N LYS A 276 33.77 10.66 3.90
CA LYS A 276 34.04 11.50 5.08
C LYS A 276 33.67 12.96 4.88
N ILE A 277 33.69 13.47 3.64
CA ILE A 277 33.41 14.89 3.35
C ILE A 277 31.91 15.18 3.51
N HIS A 278 31.03 14.29 3.04
CA HIS A 278 29.57 14.49 3.20
C HIS A 278 29.06 14.32 4.63
N ALA A 279 29.79 13.64 5.51
CA ALA A 279 29.38 13.49 6.91
C ALA A 279 29.60 14.78 7.72
N VAL A 280 30.51 15.67 7.29
CA VAL A 280 30.77 16.95 7.97
C VAL A 280 29.73 18.00 7.59
N GLU A 281 29.34 18.08 6.31
CA GLU A 281 28.31 19.04 5.84
C GLU A 281 26.91 18.81 6.44
N ILE A 282 26.55 17.56 6.75
CA ILE A 282 25.26 17.25 7.38
C ILE A 282 25.26 17.60 8.88
N GLY A 283 26.43 17.65 9.52
CA GLY A 283 26.56 18.07 10.91
C GLY A 283 26.37 19.57 11.11
N GLU A 284 26.88 20.38 10.19
CA GLU A 284 26.87 21.85 10.34
C GLU A 284 25.49 22.47 10.07
N THR A 285 24.72 21.92 9.13
CA THR A 285 23.36 22.40 8.82
C THR A 285 22.39 22.17 9.98
N LYS A 286 22.53 21.07 10.71
CA LYS A 286 21.66 20.75 11.85
C LYS A 286 21.91 21.62 13.08
N VAL A 287 23.12 22.16 13.23
CA VAL A 287 23.45 23.09 14.32
C VAL A 287 22.91 24.50 14.03
N GLN A 288 22.81 24.90 12.76
CA GLN A 288 22.21 26.18 12.38
C GLN A 288 20.68 26.18 12.56
N GLU A 289 19.99 25.09 12.23
CA GLU A 289 18.54 24.99 12.48
C GLU A 289 18.20 25.05 13.98
N MET A 290 18.98 24.39 14.85
CA MET A 290 18.72 24.45 16.30
C MET A 290 18.96 25.83 16.92
N LYS A 291 19.83 26.66 16.33
CA LYS A 291 20.01 28.05 16.78
C LYS A 291 18.84 28.95 16.37
N ALA A 292 18.33 28.78 15.14
CA ALA A 292 17.20 29.57 14.66
C ALA A 292 15.90 29.28 15.44
N SER A 293 15.66 28.04 15.87
CA SER A 293 14.48 27.72 16.69
C SER A 293 14.54 28.31 18.10
N LYS A 294 15.75 28.58 18.63
CA LYS A 294 15.92 29.12 19.98
C LYS A 294 15.66 30.63 20.04
N GLU A 295 16.04 31.35 19.00
CA GLU A 295 15.77 32.80 18.90
C GLU A 295 14.27 33.12 18.78
N THR A 296 13.48 32.23 18.17
CA THR A 296 12.02 32.41 18.08
C THR A 296 11.28 32.16 19.39
N GLU A 297 11.81 31.32 20.29
CA GLU A 297 11.18 31.08 21.59
C GLU A 297 11.42 32.26 22.55
N ASP A 298 12.60 32.86 22.51
CA ASP A 298 12.93 34.01 23.36
C ASP A 298 12.17 35.30 22.93
N GLU A 299 11.82 35.45 21.65
CA GLU A 299 11.01 36.58 21.17
C GLU A 299 9.53 36.52 21.60
N VAL A 300 8.98 35.31 21.79
CA VAL A 300 7.60 35.13 22.23
C VAL A 300 7.47 35.34 23.74
N SER A 301 8.51 35.02 24.52
CA SER A 301 8.51 35.22 25.97
C SER A 301 8.62 36.70 26.40
N ASN A 302 9.09 37.60 25.54
CA ASN A 302 9.20 39.04 25.84
C ASN A 302 7.97 39.86 25.43
N LYS A 303 6.94 39.24 24.86
CA LYS A 303 5.69 39.91 24.42
C LYS A 303 4.46 39.54 25.27
N VAL A 304 4.64 38.77 26.33
CA VAL A 304 3.61 38.45 27.35
C VAL A 304 4.00 39.11 28.66
#